data_AF-A0A918NMW1-F1
#
_entry.id   AF-A0A918NMW1-F1
#
_cell.length_a   1.000
_cell.length_b   1.000
_cell.length_c   1.000
_cell.angle_alpha   90.00
_cell.angle_beta   90.00
_cell.angle_gamma   90.00
#
_symmetry.space_group_name_H-M   'P 1'
#
loop_
_entity.id
_entity.type
_entity.pdbx_description
1 polymer ?
#
loop_
_entity_poly.entity_id
_entity_poly.type
_entity_poly.pdbx_seq_one_letter_code
_entity_poly.pdbx_strand_id
1 'polypeptide(L)' 'MRALTAGTEEARPVVVRGKSTPGKPSVAAGPRERFGRGLALAGQDSLRRIVLRECDRPGAANIGPTAR' A
#
# COMPACT_ATOMS: atom_id res chain seq x y z
N MET A 1 -13.73 -14.66 -16.40
CA MET A 1 -13.58 -13.21 -16.12
C MET A 1 -12.49 -12.66 -17.01
N ARG A 2 -12.73 -11.54 -17.69
CA ARG A 2 -11.71 -10.87 -18.51
C ARG A 2 -10.83 -10.03 -17.58
N ALA A 3 -9.52 -10.27 -17.57
CA ALA A 3 -8.61 -9.41 -16.84
C ALA A 3 -8.63 -8.03 -17.51
N LEU A 4 -9.13 -7.02 -16.82
CA LEU A 4 -8.99 -5.63 -17.24
C LEU A 4 -7.59 -5.19 -16.83
N THR A 5 -6.81 -4.69 -17.80
CA THR A 5 -5.50 -4.09 -17.53
C THR A 5 -5.71 -2.84 -16.66
N ALA A 6 -4.96 -2.74 -15.55
CA ALA A 6 -4.98 -1.58 -14.67
C ALA A 6 -3.69 -0.77 -14.81
N GLY A 7 -3.81 0.55 -14.96
CA GLY A 7 -2.68 1.47 -15.15
C GLY A 7 -2.35 1.74 -16.62
N THR A 8 -1.39 2.65 -16.84
CA THR A 8 -0.78 2.97 -18.14
C THR A 8 0.74 2.96 -18.00
N GLU A 9 1.47 2.93 -19.12
CA GLU A 9 2.94 3.04 -19.14
C GLU A 9 3.43 4.37 -18.55
N GLU A 10 2.61 5.43 -18.57
CA GLU A 10 2.97 6.71 -17.96
C GLU A 10 2.73 6.75 -16.44
N ALA A 11 2.05 5.75 -15.87
CA ALA A 11 1.71 5.74 -14.45
C ALA A 11 2.98 5.74 -13.58
N ARG A 12 3.04 6.68 -12.63
CA ARG A 12 4.21 6.83 -11.75
C ARG A 12 3.88 6.33 -10.33
N PRO A 13 4.65 5.35 -9.81
CA PRO A 13 4.50 4.96 -8.41
C PRO A 13 5.07 6.04 -7.49
N VAL A 14 4.29 6.46 -6.49
CA VAL A 14 4.73 7.38 -5.44
C VAL A 14 4.65 6.64 -4.10
N VAL A 15 5.77 6.61 -3.37
CA VAL A 15 5.86 5.88 -2.11
C VAL A 15 5.88 6.85 -0.93
N VAL A 16 4.85 6.79 -0.09
CA VAL A 16 4.79 7.54 1.17
C VAL A 16 5.48 6.73 2.27
N ARG A 17 6.63 7.21 2.76
CA ARG A 17 7.42 6.57 3.83
C ARG A 17 7.29 7.32 5.16
N GLY A 18 7.56 6.63 6.26
CA GLY A 18 7.48 7.15 7.64
C GLY A 18 7.42 6.00 8.66
N LYS A 19 7.44 6.28 9.96
CA LYS A 19 7.14 5.25 10.99
C LYS A 19 5.64 4.88 10.92
N SER A 20 5.22 3.76 11.51
CA SER A 20 3.80 3.34 11.59
C SER A 20 2.99 4.25 12.50
N THR A 21 2.89 5.52 12.10
CA THR A 21 2.12 6.56 12.76
C THR A 21 0.89 6.83 11.88
N PRO A 22 -0.28 7.18 12.45
CA PRO A 22 -1.53 7.35 11.69
C PRO A 22 -1.53 8.37 10.54
N GLY A 23 -0.44 9.12 10.35
CA GLY A 23 -0.38 10.23 9.38
C GLY A 23 -0.17 9.84 7.91
N LYS A 24 0.38 8.65 7.57
CA LYS A 24 0.65 8.31 6.15
C LYS A 24 -0.63 8.20 5.29
N PRO A 25 -1.73 7.55 5.75
CA PRO A 25 -2.97 7.52 5.00
C PRO A 25 -3.59 8.92 4.84
N SER A 26 -3.43 9.80 5.84
CA SER A 26 -3.88 11.19 5.77
C SER A 26 -3.07 11.99 4.73
N VAL A 27 -1.76 11.79 4.68
CA VAL A 27 -0.89 12.37 3.63
C VAL A 27 -1.28 11.88 2.23
N ALA A 28 -1.74 10.64 2.10
CA ALA A 28 -2.20 10.09 0.82
C ALA A 28 -3.63 10.55 0.43
N ALA A 29 -4.47 10.92 1.40
CA ALA A 29 -5.85 11.35 1.15
C ALA A 29 -5.91 12.69 0.42
N GLY A 30 -5.11 13.69 0.82
CA GLY A 30 -5.08 15.00 0.18
C GLY A 30 -4.75 14.97 -1.33
N PRO A 31 -3.69 14.27 -1.75
CA PRO A 31 -3.42 14.01 -3.17
C PRO A 31 -4.59 13.32 -3.86
N ARG A 32 -5.21 12.31 -3.26
CA ARG A 32 -6.36 11.62 -3.88
C ARG A 32 -7.56 12.53 -4.10
N GLU A 33 -7.86 13.40 -3.15
CA GLU A 33 -8.95 14.38 -3.29
C GLU A 33 -8.66 15.39 -4.42
N ARG A 34 -7.41 15.82 -4.56
CA ARG A 34 -7.02 16.83 -5.56
C ARG A 34 -6.76 16.27 -6.97
N PHE A 35 -6.28 15.03 -7.08
CA PHE A 35 -5.88 14.43 -8.36
C PHE A 35 -7.09 13.95 -9.18
N GLY A 36 -8.24 13.73 -8.54
CA GLY A 36 -9.45 13.27 -9.22
C GLY A 36 -9.34 11.81 -9.70
N ARG A 37 -9.82 11.52 -10.92
CA ARG A 37 -9.75 10.17 -11.50
C ARG A 37 -8.33 9.87 -11.97
N GLY A 38 -7.92 8.59 -11.87
CA GLY A 38 -6.62 8.13 -12.34
C GLY A 38 -5.56 7.94 -11.24
N LEU A 39 -5.85 8.32 -9.99
CA LEU A 39 -5.01 7.96 -8.84
C LEU A 39 -5.54 6.72 -8.12
N ALA A 40 -4.71 5.68 -8.04
CA ALA A 40 -4.93 4.55 -7.15
C ALA A 40 -4.18 4.76 -5.84
N LEU A 41 -4.84 4.53 -4.69
CA LEU A 41 -4.16 4.43 -3.40
C LEU A 41 -4.11 2.97 -2.98
N ALA A 42 -2.90 2.48 -2.71
CA ALA A 42 -2.68 1.14 -2.19
C ALA A 42 -2.03 1.23 -0.81
N GLY A 43 -2.75 0.80 0.23
CA GLY A 43 -2.22 0.75 1.59
C GLY A 43 -1.26 -0.42 1.77
N GLN A 44 -0.14 -0.20 2.47
CA GLN A 44 0.87 -1.24 2.73
C GLN A 44 0.25 -2.48 3.40
N ASP A 45 -0.57 -2.30 4.44
CA ASP A 45 -1.21 -3.42 5.15
C ASP A 45 -2.26 -4.13 4.30
N SER A 46 -3.01 -3.38 3.47
CA SER A 46 -3.97 -3.95 2.52
C SER A 46 -3.27 -4.80 1.46
N LEU A 47 -2.16 -4.31 0.90
CA LEU A 47 -1.34 -5.07 -0.04
C LEU A 47 -0.82 -6.34 0.60
N ARG A 48 -0.28 -6.24 1.83
CA ARG A 48 0.25 -7.39 2.56
C ARG A 48 -0.80 -8.47 2.81
N ARG A 49 -1.96 -8.11 3.34
CA ARG A 49 -2.99 -9.08 3.79
C ARG A 49 -3.91 -9.57 2.66
N ILE A 50 -4.33 -8.69 1.77
CA ILE A 50 -5.41 -8.98 0.80
C ILE A 50 -4.82 -9.46 -0.53
N VAL A 51 -3.82 -8.73 -1.04
CA VAL A 51 -3.24 -9.01 -2.36
C VAL A 51 -2.19 -10.09 -2.27
N LEU A 52 -1.20 -9.90 -1.40
CA LEU A 52 -0.07 -10.82 -1.23
C LEU A 52 -0.39 -11.98 -0.29
N ARG A 53 -1.43 -11.86 0.54
CA ARG A 53 -1.84 -12.87 1.53
C ARG A 53 -0.68 -13.33 2.42
N GLU A 54 0.18 -12.39 2.78
CA GLU A 54 1.31 -12.68 3.66
C GLU A 54 0.78 -13.05 5.05
N CYS A 55 1.13 -14.23 5.53
CA CYS A 55 0.74 -14.68 6.85
C CYS A 55 1.57 -13.99 7.94
N ASP A 56 0.91 -13.53 8.99
CA ASP A 56 1.57 -13.04 10.19
C ASP A 56 2.10 -14.24 10.99
N ARG A 57 3.42 -14.46 10.99
CA ARG A 57 4.08 -15.52 11.76
C ARG A 57 5.19 -14.91 12.62
N PRO A 58 5.43 -15.42 13.85
CA PRO A 58 6.59 -15.00 14.64
C PRO A 58 7.88 -15.14 13.83
N GLY A 59 8.71 -14.10 13.84
CA GLY A 59 9.99 -14.06 13.10
C GLY A 59 9.87 -13.82 11.59
N ALA A 60 8.66 -13.67 11.05
CA ALA A 60 8.48 -13.32 9.65
C ALA A 60 8.79 -11.83 9.40
N ALA A 61 9.26 -11.51 8.18
CA ALA A 61 9.73 -10.18 7.82
C ALA A 61 8.68 -9.06 8.04
N ASN A 62 7.40 -9.41 7.94
CA ASN A 62 6.25 -8.55 8.20
C ASN A 62 5.92 -8.30 9.67
N ILE A 63 6.44 -9.10 10.60
CA ILE A 63 6.12 -9.05 12.04
C ILE A 63 7.29 -8.47 12.86
N GLY A 64 8.36 -8.03 12.17
CA GLY A 64 9.59 -7.61 12.82
C GLY A 64 10.25 -8.77 13.57
N PRO A 65 11.46 -8.58 14.13
CA PRO A 65 12.08 -9.60 14.95
C PRO A 65 11.19 -9.90 16.16
N THR A 66 10.51 -11.05 16.13
CA THR A 66 9.90 -11.66 17.31
C THR A 66 10.94 -12.64 17.85
N ALA A 67 11.62 -12.22 18.93
CA ALA A 67 12.75 -12.87 19.62
C ALA A 67 14.12 -12.79 18.90
N ARG A 68 15.22 -12.34 19.51
CA ARG A 68 15.53 -12.07 20.93
C ARG A 68 15.62 -10.59 21.29
#